data_AF-A0A1S3Z875-F1
#
_entry.id   AF-A0A1S3Z875-F1
#
_cell.length_a   1.000
_cell.length_b   1.000
_cell.length_c   1.000
_cell.angle_alpha   90.00
_cell.angle_beta   90.00
_cell.angle_gamma   90.00
#
_symmetry.space_group_name_H-M   'P 1'
#
loop_
_entity.id
_entity.type
_entity.pdbx_description
1 polymer ?
#
loop_
_entity_poly.entity_id
_entity_poly.type
_entity_poly.pdbx_seq_one_letter_code
_entity_poly.pdbx_strand_id
1 'polypeptide(L)'
;MLDTFLLPDTQHNRDTILQTANNLYRYRRSRLHDHFKKFASNEESLQNMPAEVNEAEWNFLVDYFSSDAFKDKLTEIVAEQTQEVEEDTDVDPIINAAFVKLVGEKSGYCRGQGSGVMPASRRSMHVTQEQLQAQQKEVEEERHKRENVECKLIEVENQLAEERKKREIMEARLVGDQKILKQGMMALVSHIQSSEMRQVLQVLWMIAWMSSIPDIWFM
;
A
#
# COMPACT_ATOMS: atom_id res chain seq x y z
N MET A 1 -44.53 7.05 3.56
CA MET A 1 -43.86 6.07 2.68
C MET A 1 -42.68 5.53 3.46
N LEU A 2 -42.69 4.24 3.81
CA LEU A 2 -41.52 3.61 4.42
C LEU A 2 -40.55 3.33 3.28
N ASP A 3 -39.46 4.11 3.20
CA ASP A 3 -38.33 3.73 2.35
C ASP A 3 -37.89 2.35 2.80
N THR A 4 -38.07 1.37 1.92
CA THR A 4 -37.66 0.01 2.20
C THR A 4 -36.15 0.02 2.17
N PHE A 5 -35.51 0.00 3.34
CA PHE A 5 -34.06 -0.16 3.48
C PHE A 5 -33.66 -1.53 2.92
N LEU A 6 -33.56 -1.62 1.59
CA LEU A 6 -33.08 -2.78 0.88
C LEU A 6 -31.57 -2.80 1.00
N LEU A 7 -31.06 -3.62 1.93
CA LEU A 7 -29.64 -3.94 1.98
C LEU A 7 -29.26 -4.70 0.70
N PRO A 8 -28.29 -4.22 -0.10
CA PRO A 8 -27.82 -4.94 -1.28
C PRO A 8 -27.33 -6.33 -0.87
N ASP A 9 -27.75 -7.36 -1.60
CA ASP A 9 -27.39 -8.74 -1.30
C ASP A 9 -25.98 -9.09 -1.82
N THR A 10 -24.97 -8.48 -1.20
CA THR A 10 -23.54 -8.69 -1.48
C THR A 10 -22.93 -9.70 -0.51
N GLN A 11 -21.85 -10.37 -0.92
CA GLN A 11 -21.16 -11.32 -0.04
C GLN A 11 -20.68 -10.65 1.26
N HIS A 12 -20.12 -9.45 1.15
CA HIS A 12 -19.68 -8.66 2.31
C HIS A 12 -20.82 -8.39 3.29
N ASN A 13 -22.03 -8.07 2.80
CA ASN A 13 -23.18 -7.83 3.66
C ASN A 13 -23.66 -9.11 4.33
N ARG A 14 -23.68 -10.25 3.61
CA ARG A 14 -24.01 -11.56 4.21
C ARG A 14 -23.02 -11.92 5.32
N ASP A 15 -21.73 -11.76 5.06
CA ASP A 15 -20.67 -12.07 6.04
C ASP A 15 -20.79 -11.16 7.27
N THR A 16 -21.03 -9.87 7.07
CA THR A 16 -21.21 -8.89 8.16
C THR A 16 -22.46 -9.19 8.98
N ILE A 17 -23.57 -9.55 8.35
CA ILE A 17 -24.82 -9.94 9.02
C ILE A 17 -24.59 -11.21 9.85
N LEU A 18 -23.98 -12.24 9.26
CA LEU A 18 -23.68 -13.49 9.95
C LEU A 18 -22.73 -13.27 11.13
N GLN A 19 -21.68 -12.47 10.94
CA GLN A 19 -20.74 -12.11 12.00
C GLN A 19 -21.47 -11.38 13.14
N THR A 20 -22.31 -10.41 12.82
CA THR A 20 -23.07 -9.63 13.81
C THR A 20 -24.06 -10.52 14.57
N ALA A 21 -24.80 -11.37 13.86
CA ALA A 21 -25.75 -12.30 14.45
C ALA A 21 -25.05 -13.32 15.37
N ASN A 22 -23.92 -13.87 14.93
CA ASN A 22 -23.10 -14.78 15.73
C ASN A 22 -22.58 -14.10 16.99
N ASN A 23 -22.10 -12.85 16.89
CA ASN A 23 -21.63 -12.09 18.03
C ASN A 23 -22.74 -11.86 19.06
N LEU A 24 -23.94 -11.48 18.61
CA LEU A 24 -25.11 -11.30 19.47
C LEU A 24 -25.52 -12.63 20.13
N TYR A 25 -25.53 -13.72 19.38
CA TYR A 25 -25.81 -15.06 19.91
C TYR A 25 -24.82 -15.46 21.00
N ARG A 26 -23.51 -15.30 20.75
CA ARG A 26 -22.45 -15.59 21.72
C ARG A 26 -22.55 -14.74 22.97
N TYR A 27 -22.77 -13.44 22.81
CA TYR A 27 -22.95 -12.51 23.94
C TYR A 27 -24.14 -12.91 24.81
N ARG A 28 -25.28 -13.21 24.18
CA ARG A 28 -26.48 -13.70 24.87
C ARG A 28 -26.19 -14.99 25.61
N ARG A 29 -25.53 -15.96 24.97
CA ARG A 29 -25.22 -17.27 25.57
C ARG A 29 -24.28 -17.16 26.77
N SER A 30 -23.26 -16.31 26.70
CA SER A 30 -22.35 -16.01 27.82
C SER A 30 -23.09 -15.40 29.01
N ARG A 31 -23.90 -14.35 28.81
CA ARG A 31 -24.68 -13.73 29.89
C ARG A 31 -25.59 -14.73 30.62
N LEU A 32 -26.21 -15.64 29.87
CA LEU A 32 -27.09 -16.66 30.42
C LEU A 32 -26.34 -17.73 31.20
N HIS A 33 -25.13 -18.10 30.74
CA HIS A 33 -24.25 -19.00 31.48
C HIS A 33 -23.73 -18.37 32.77
N ASP A 34 -23.34 -17.09 32.74
CA ASP A 34 -22.91 -16.34 33.93
C ASP A 34 -24.04 -16.23 34.96
N HIS A 35 -25.28 -16.07 34.50
CA HIS A 35 -26.45 -16.07 35.39
C HIS A 35 -26.72 -17.45 35.98
N PHE A 36 -26.63 -18.51 35.16
CA PHE A 36 -26.77 -19.90 35.60
C PHE A 36 -25.75 -20.26 36.70
N LYS A 37 -24.47 -19.89 36.52
CA LYS A 37 -23.38 -20.17 37.46
C LYS A 37 -23.55 -19.57 38.86
N LYS A 38 -24.43 -18.58 39.04
CA LYS A 38 -24.68 -17.96 40.36
C LYS A 38 -25.36 -18.91 41.34
N PHE A 39 -25.99 -19.96 40.84
CA PHE A 39 -26.77 -20.90 41.62
C PHE A 39 -26.05 -22.25 41.67
N ALA A 40 -26.05 -22.89 42.84
CA ALA A 40 -25.36 -24.16 43.03
C ALA A 40 -26.18 -25.34 42.48
N SER A 41 -27.50 -25.20 42.39
CA SER A 41 -28.41 -26.23 41.93
C SER A 41 -29.22 -25.82 40.69
N ASN A 42 -29.62 -26.82 39.91
CA ASN A 42 -30.49 -26.63 38.75
C ASN A 42 -31.86 -26.10 39.18
N GLU A 43 -32.40 -26.59 40.29
CA GLU A 43 -33.71 -26.16 40.80
C GLU A 43 -33.70 -24.67 41.18
N GLU A 44 -32.64 -24.19 41.85
CA GLU A 44 -32.47 -22.77 42.15
C GLU A 44 -32.32 -21.93 40.88
N SER A 45 -31.60 -22.44 39.87
CA SER A 45 -31.47 -21.77 38.58
C SER A 45 -32.81 -21.63 37.88
N LEU A 46 -33.66 -22.66 37.90
CA LEU A 46 -34.99 -22.64 37.31
C LEU A 46 -35.93 -21.65 37.99
N GLN A 47 -35.85 -21.54 39.32
CA GLN A 47 -36.61 -20.52 40.07
C GLN A 47 -36.13 -19.09 39.81
N ASN A 48 -34.86 -18.92 39.43
CA ASN A 48 -34.25 -17.61 39.15
C ASN A 48 -34.13 -17.34 37.64
N MET A 49 -35.23 -17.49 36.90
CA MET A 49 -35.27 -17.25 35.46
C MET A 49 -35.05 -15.76 35.10
N PRO A 50 -34.14 -15.42 34.16
CA PRO A 50 -34.02 -14.06 33.63
C PRO A 50 -35.28 -13.60 32.91
N ALA A 51 -35.70 -12.34 33.12
CA ALA A 51 -36.88 -11.76 32.45
C ALA A 51 -36.78 -11.69 30.91
N GLU A 52 -35.58 -11.80 30.36
CA GLU A 52 -35.30 -11.77 28.91
C GLU A 52 -35.53 -13.13 28.22
N VAL A 53 -35.78 -14.21 28.98
CA VAL A 53 -35.85 -15.59 28.48
C VAL A 53 -37.19 -16.22 28.86
N ASN A 54 -37.75 -17.04 27.98
CA ASN A 54 -38.97 -17.78 28.27
C ASN A 54 -38.67 -19.09 29.02
N GLU A 55 -39.67 -19.66 29.67
CA GLU A 55 -39.51 -20.84 30.53
C GLU A 55 -38.97 -22.07 29.78
N ALA A 56 -39.48 -22.35 28.59
CA ALA A 56 -39.04 -23.48 27.78
C ALA A 56 -37.57 -23.36 27.35
N GLU A 57 -37.17 -22.16 26.94
CA GLU A 57 -35.79 -21.84 26.59
C GLU A 57 -34.90 -21.93 27.83
N TRP A 58 -35.29 -21.35 28.96
CA TRP A 58 -34.49 -21.41 30.18
C TRP A 58 -34.31 -22.85 30.69
N ASN A 59 -35.37 -23.66 30.70
CA ASN A 59 -35.31 -25.09 31.01
C ASN A 59 -34.28 -25.81 30.13
N PHE A 60 -34.35 -25.60 28.82
CA PHE A 60 -33.38 -26.17 27.87
C PHE A 60 -31.95 -25.71 28.15
N LEU A 61 -31.74 -24.43 28.46
CA LEU A 61 -30.40 -23.90 28.72
C LEU A 61 -29.81 -24.45 30.02
N VAL A 62 -30.62 -24.61 31.08
CA VAL A 62 -30.21 -25.24 32.34
C VAL A 62 -29.84 -26.70 32.11
N ASP A 63 -30.68 -27.46 31.41
CA ASP A 63 -30.38 -28.86 31.05
C ASP A 63 -29.08 -28.95 30.23
N TYR A 64 -28.94 -28.10 29.21
CA TYR A 64 -27.75 -28.04 28.37
C TYR A 64 -26.48 -27.71 29.17
N PHE A 65 -26.50 -26.68 30.02
CA PHE A 65 -25.32 -26.30 30.82
C PHE A 65 -24.98 -27.32 31.91
N SER A 66 -25.99 -28.05 32.39
CA SER A 66 -25.81 -29.11 33.39
C SER A 66 -25.42 -30.44 32.80
N SER A 67 -25.57 -30.64 31.48
CA SER A 67 -25.21 -31.86 30.78
C SER A 67 -23.72 -32.19 30.92
N ASP A 68 -23.42 -33.47 31.14
CA ASP A 68 -22.05 -33.95 31.28
C ASP A 68 -21.25 -33.68 30.00
N ALA A 69 -21.86 -33.85 28.83
CA ALA A 69 -21.23 -33.55 27.55
C ALA A 69 -20.76 -32.08 27.41
N PHE A 70 -21.47 -31.14 28.03
CA PHE A 70 -21.06 -29.74 28.05
C PHE A 70 -19.92 -29.50 29.05
N LYS A 71 -20.04 -30.08 30.25
CA LYS A 71 -19.02 -29.98 31.30
C LYS A 71 -17.71 -30.62 30.88
N ASP A 72 -17.76 -31.81 30.29
CA ASP A 72 -16.59 -32.57 29.81
C ASP A 72 -15.83 -31.81 28.72
N LYS A 73 -16.54 -31.21 27.76
CA LYS A 73 -15.90 -30.36 26.75
C LYS A 73 -15.27 -29.12 27.36
N LEU A 74 -15.93 -28.53 28.35
CA LEU A 74 -15.41 -27.36 29.04
C LEU A 74 -14.16 -27.72 29.86
N THR A 75 -14.16 -28.84 30.57
CA THR A 75 -13.00 -29.32 31.34
C THR A 75 -11.85 -29.76 30.42
N GLU A 76 -12.13 -30.41 29.29
CA GLU A 76 -11.14 -30.77 28.27
C GLU A 76 -10.42 -29.51 27.76
N ILE A 77 -11.18 -28.48 27.40
CA ILE A 77 -10.60 -27.21 26.93
C ILE A 77 -9.82 -26.49 28.04
N VAL A 78 -10.30 -26.53 29.29
CA VAL A 78 -9.56 -25.98 30.43
C VAL A 78 -8.24 -26.74 30.59
N ALA A 79 -8.26 -28.07 30.55
CA ALA A 79 -7.07 -28.92 30.68
C ALA A 79 -6.03 -28.66 29.59
N GLU A 80 -6.48 -28.48 28.33
CA GLU A 80 -5.61 -28.05 27.22
C GLU A 80 -4.94 -26.69 27.48
N GLN A 81 -5.63 -25.76 28.17
CA GLN A 81 -5.13 -24.41 28.43
C GLN A 81 -4.24 -24.32 29.70
N THR A 82 -4.30 -25.29 30.60
CA THR A 82 -3.58 -25.28 31.89
C THR A 82 -2.18 -25.92 31.86
N GLN A 83 -1.58 -26.15 30.69
CA GLN A 83 -0.26 -26.80 30.61
C GLN A 83 0.92 -25.93 31.11
N GLU A 84 0.69 -24.68 31.56
CA GLU A 84 1.74 -23.77 32.09
C GLU A 84 1.27 -22.83 33.22
N VAL A 85 0.48 -23.27 34.22
CA VAL A 85 0.11 -22.37 35.34
C VAL A 85 0.34 -23.03 36.70
N GLU A 86 1.31 -22.47 37.43
CA GLU A 86 1.57 -22.66 38.86
C GLU A 86 0.29 -22.41 39.69
N GLU A 87 0.07 -23.26 40.70
CA GLU A 87 -1.07 -23.28 41.63
C GLU A 87 -1.22 -21.98 42.45
N ASP A 88 -1.58 -20.85 41.83
CA ASP A 88 -2.12 -19.68 42.55
C ASP A 88 -2.88 -18.68 41.67
N THR A 89 -3.38 -19.11 40.51
CA THR A 89 -4.08 -18.22 39.57
C THR A 89 -5.58 -18.44 39.62
N ASP A 90 -6.33 -17.35 39.75
CA ASP A 90 -7.80 -17.29 39.68
C ASP A 90 -8.32 -18.14 38.50
N VAL A 91 -9.16 -19.14 38.81
CA VAL A 91 -9.61 -20.17 37.88
C VAL A 91 -10.70 -19.63 36.95
N ASP A 92 -11.39 -18.55 37.35
CA ASP A 92 -12.50 -17.93 36.62
C ASP A 92 -12.10 -17.38 35.23
N PRO A 93 -10.96 -16.67 35.06
CA PRO A 93 -10.43 -16.30 33.75
C PRO A 93 -10.20 -17.48 32.80
N ILE A 94 -9.70 -18.61 33.30
CA ILE A 94 -9.37 -19.81 32.51
C ILE A 94 -10.65 -20.52 32.09
N ILE A 95 -11.60 -20.68 33.01
CA ILE A 95 -12.92 -21.24 32.73
C ILE A 95 -13.68 -20.37 31.74
N ASN A 96 -13.58 -19.05 31.86
CA ASN A 96 -14.18 -18.13 30.91
C ASN A 96 -13.52 -18.23 29.53
N ALA A 97 -12.19 -18.33 29.44
CA ALA A 97 -11.48 -18.54 28.19
C ALA A 97 -11.85 -19.89 27.53
N ALA A 98 -12.02 -20.96 28.32
CA ALA A 98 -12.47 -22.25 27.84
C ALA A 98 -13.92 -22.25 27.35
N PHE A 99 -14.82 -21.61 28.10
CA PHE A 99 -16.20 -21.39 27.69
C PHE A 99 -16.27 -20.57 26.39
N VAL A 100 -15.41 -19.55 26.27
CA VAL A 100 -15.28 -18.74 25.06
C VAL A 100 -14.75 -19.57 23.88
N LYS A 101 -13.83 -20.51 24.06
CA LYS A 101 -13.40 -21.43 22.99
C LYS A 101 -14.54 -22.40 22.58
N LEU A 102 -15.35 -22.84 23.55
CA LEU A 102 -16.47 -23.78 23.33
C LEU A 102 -17.68 -23.13 22.64
N VAL A 103 -18.05 -21.92 23.06
CA VAL A 103 -19.24 -21.20 22.58
C VAL A 103 -18.89 -20.15 21.51
N GLY A 104 -17.61 -19.78 21.41
CA GLY A 104 -17.03 -18.81 20.48
C GLY A 104 -16.67 -17.46 21.13
N GLU A 105 -15.65 -16.79 20.59
CA GLU A 105 -15.18 -15.47 21.07
C GLU A 105 -16.29 -14.43 21.10
N LYS A 106 -16.55 -13.87 22.29
CA LYS A 106 -17.42 -12.71 22.47
C LYS A 106 -16.73 -11.53 21.80
N SER A 107 -17.39 -10.93 20.81
CA SER A 107 -16.91 -9.65 20.28
C SER A 107 -16.84 -8.64 21.43
N GLY A 108 -15.74 -7.90 21.58
CA GLY A 108 -15.57 -6.83 22.59
C GLY A 108 -16.56 -5.66 22.47
N TYR A 109 -17.61 -5.78 21.66
CA TYR A 109 -18.62 -4.77 21.43
C TYR A 109 -19.63 -4.73 22.59
N CYS A 110 -19.52 -3.70 23.43
CA CYS A 110 -20.56 -3.31 24.38
C CYS A 110 -21.52 -2.32 23.70
N ARG A 111 -22.83 -2.59 23.76
CA ARG A 111 -23.89 -1.73 23.22
C ARG A 111 -23.72 -0.30 23.74
N GLY A 112 -23.42 0.65 22.84
CA GLY A 112 -23.28 2.08 23.16
C GLY A 112 -21.89 2.71 22.95
N GLN A 113 -20.86 1.95 22.55
CA GLN A 113 -19.50 2.51 22.39
C GLN A 113 -18.96 2.58 20.96
N GLY A 114 -19.75 2.22 19.95
CA GLY A 114 -19.25 2.11 18.57
C GLY A 114 -18.19 1.00 18.42
N SER A 115 -17.69 0.77 17.21
CA SER A 115 -16.52 -0.11 17.00
C SER A 115 -15.25 0.61 17.45
N GLY A 116 -15.11 0.82 18.75
CA GLY A 116 -13.87 1.25 19.40
C GLY A 116 -13.07 0.02 19.82
N VAL A 117 -11.80 -0.01 19.46
CA VAL A 117 -10.83 -1.00 19.95
C VAL A 117 -10.90 -1.02 21.49
N MET A 118 -11.34 -2.12 22.09
CA MET A 118 -11.20 -2.31 23.53
C MET A 118 -9.70 -2.48 23.85
N PRO A 119 -9.16 -1.77 24.86
CA PRO A 119 -7.77 -1.95 25.25
C PRO A 119 -7.61 -3.34 25.88
N ALA A 120 -6.76 -4.17 25.29
CA ALA A 120 -6.28 -5.39 25.92
C ALA A 120 -5.58 -5.06 27.25
N SER A 121 -5.55 -6.03 28.17
CA SER A 121 -4.90 -5.97 29.49
C SER A 121 -3.60 -5.14 29.51
N ARG A 122 -3.41 -4.29 30.53
CA ARG A 122 -2.31 -3.30 30.66
C ARG A 122 -0.89 -3.83 30.36
N ARG A 123 -0.63 -5.13 30.54
CA ARG A 123 0.67 -5.77 30.24
C ARG A 123 0.82 -6.16 28.77
N SER A 124 -0.26 -6.63 28.15
CA SER A 124 -0.28 -6.96 26.72
C SER A 124 -0.21 -5.71 25.85
N MET A 125 -0.86 -4.62 26.26
CA MET A 125 -0.78 -3.31 25.59
C MET A 125 0.65 -2.82 25.41
N HIS A 126 1.50 -2.91 26.43
CA HIS A 126 2.88 -2.42 26.35
C HIS A 126 3.71 -3.19 25.32
N VAL A 127 3.61 -4.52 25.32
CA VAL A 127 4.35 -5.38 24.40
C VAL A 127 3.88 -5.21 22.96
N THR A 128 2.55 -5.15 22.74
CA THR A 128 2.00 -4.93 21.39
C THR A 128 2.24 -3.50 20.91
N GLN A 129 2.23 -2.50 21.79
CA GLN A 129 2.48 -1.12 21.44
C GLN A 129 3.96 -0.89 21.11
N GLU A 130 4.90 -1.48 21.86
CA GLU A 130 6.32 -1.46 21.52
C GLU A 130 6.60 -2.14 20.19
N GLN A 131 5.98 -3.30 19.90
CA GLN A 131 6.12 -3.96 18.60
C GLN A 131 5.54 -3.12 17.46
N LEU A 132 4.39 -2.48 17.65
CA LEU A 132 3.79 -1.59 16.65
C LEU A 132 4.64 -0.34 16.43
N GLN A 133 5.19 0.25 17.50
CA GLN A 133 6.10 1.40 17.40
C GLN A 133 7.42 1.03 16.72
N ALA A 134 7.96 -0.16 17.01
CA ALA A 134 9.16 -0.68 16.35
C ALA A 134 8.92 -0.90 14.85
N GLN A 135 7.79 -1.51 14.47
CA GLN A 135 7.42 -1.69 13.06
C GLN A 135 7.17 -0.35 12.35
N GLN A 136 6.51 0.60 13.01
CA GLN A 136 6.31 1.95 12.43
C GLN A 136 7.64 2.65 12.19
N LYS A 137 8.56 2.57 13.16
CA LYS A 137 9.89 3.14 13.05
C LYS A 137 10.70 2.46 11.95
N GLU A 138 10.65 1.14 11.83
CA GLU A 138 11.33 0.39 10.77
C GLU A 138 10.78 0.76 9.37
N VAL A 139 9.46 0.88 9.24
CA VAL A 139 8.81 1.31 7.99
C VAL A 139 9.20 2.75 7.63
N GLU A 140 9.32 3.64 8.61
CA GLU A 140 9.71 5.04 8.41
C GLU A 140 11.20 5.17 8.04
N GLU A 141 12.07 4.37 8.65
CA GLU A 141 13.48 4.26 8.26
C GLU A 141 13.64 3.73 6.82
N GLU A 142 12.86 2.72 6.44
CA GLU A 142 12.82 2.23 5.05
C GLU A 142 12.25 3.25 4.08
N ARG A 143 11.25 4.05 4.46
CA ARG A 143 10.78 5.19 3.66
C ARG A 143 11.88 6.22 3.45
N HIS A 144 12.58 6.63 4.52
CA HIS A 144 13.68 7.57 4.41
C HIS A 144 14.83 7.06 3.52
N LYS A 145 15.13 5.75 3.57
CA LYS A 145 16.10 5.15 2.65
C LYS A 145 15.63 5.23 1.20
N ARG A 146 14.35 4.93 0.93
CA ARG A 146 13.76 5.02 -0.41
C ARG A 146 13.79 6.45 -0.95
N GLU A 147 13.39 7.42 -0.13
CA GLU A 147 13.44 8.85 -0.48
C GLU A 147 14.87 9.30 -0.78
N ASN A 148 15.86 8.87 0.00
CA ASN A 148 17.27 9.19 -0.26
C ASN A 148 17.75 8.61 -1.61
N VAL A 149 17.36 7.37 -1.93
CA VAL A 149 17.67 6.76 -3.23
C VAL A 149 16.97 7.51 -4.37
N GLU A 150 15.72 7.89 -4.19
CA GLU A 150 14.94 8.64 -5.17
C GLU A 150 15.53 10.04 -5.44
N CYS A 151 15.93 10.77 -4.38
CA CYS A 151 16.65 12.03 -4.50
C CYS A 151 17.94 11.89 -5.30
N LYS A 152 18.72 10.82 -5.05
CA LYS A 152 19.95 10.53 -5.80
C LYS A 152 19.67 10.19 -7.27
N LEU A 153 18.58 9.47 -7.56
CA LEU A 153 18.18 9.17 -8.93
C LEU A 153 17.82 10.44 -9.71
N ILE A 154 17.03 11.33 -9.11
CA ILE A 154 16.67 12.62 -9.71
C ILE A 154 17.92 13.45 -10.00
N GLU A 155 18.90 13.46 -9.08
CA GLU A 155 20.16 14.17 -9.30
C GLU A 155 20.96 13.58 -10.48
N VAL A 156 21.06 12.26 -10.58
CA VAL A 156 21.72 11.58 -11.70
C VAL A 156 20.99 11.84 -13.03
N GLU A 157 19.66 11.82 -13.04
CA GLU A 157 18.86 12.15 -14.22
C GLU A 157 19.11 13.59 -14.69
N ASN A 158 19.17 14.55 -13.77
CA ASN A 158 19.50 15.94 -14.08
C ASN A 158 20.91 16.08 -14.66
N GLN A 159 21.91 15.41 -14.08
CA GLN A 159 23.28 15.41 -14.61
C GLN A 159 23.33 14.82 -16.02
N LEU A 160 22.61 13.71 -16.26
CA LEU A 160 22.53 13.09 -17.57
C LEU A 160 21.87 14.01 -18.61
N ALA A 161 20.81 14.73 -18.22
CA ALA A 161 20.13 15.70 -19.07
C ALA A 161 21.06 16.88 -19.44
N GLU A 162 21.84 17.39 -18.49
CA GLU A 162 22.83 18.44 -18.74
C GLU A 162 23.95 17.95 -19.68
N GLU A 163 24.45 16.73 -19.50
CA GLU A 163 25.44 16.14 -20.42
C GLU A 163 24.87 15.92 -21.83
N ARG A 164 23.59 15.57 -21.96
CA ARG A 164 22.92 15.50 -23.28
C ARG A 164 22.87 16.87 -23.95
N LYS A 165 22.45 17.92 -23.24
CA LYS A 165 22.45 19.29 -23.79
C LYS A 165 23.85 19.73 -24.21
N LYS A 166 24.88 19.43 -23.42
CA LYS A 166 26.27 19.76 -23.78
C LYS A 166 26.72 19.07 -25.07
N ARG A 167 26.37 17.78 -25.24
CA ARG A 167 26.65 17.04 -26.47
C ARG A 167 25.93 17.64 -27.67
N GLU A 168 24.65 17.97 -27.55
CA GLU A 168 23.87 18.60 -28.61
C GLU A 168 24.48 19.96 -29.02
N ILE A 169 24.89 20.78 -28.06
CA ILE A 169 25.55 22.07 -28.34
C ILE A 169 26.88 21.86 -29.08
N MET A 170 27.68 20.86 -28.66
CA MET A 170 28.95 20.54 -29.31
C MET A 170 28.73 20.06 -30.75
N GLU A 171 27.77 19.17 -30.96
CA GLU A 171 27.40 18.69 -32.29
C GLU A 171 26.91 19.83 -33.19
N ALA A 172 26.04 20.71 -32.67
CA ALA A 172 25.56 21.87 -33.41
C ALA A 172 26.70 22.82 -33.83
N ARG A 173 27.69 23.03 -32.96
CA ARG A 173 28.90 23.82 -33.29
C ARG A 173 29.72 23.15 -34.40
N LEU A 174 29.99 21.85 -34.29
CA LEU A 174 30.76 21.11 -35.29
C LEU A 174 30.06 21.12 -36.66
N VAL A 175 28.74 20.93 -36.69
CA VAL A 175 27.95 21.01 -37.93
C VAL A 175 27.99 22.42 -38.52
N GLY A 176 27.89 23.45 -37.67
CA GLY A 176 28.03 24.85 -38.05
C GLY A 176 29.39 25.15 -38.68
N ASP A 177 30.47 24.78 -38.02
CA ASP A 177 31.84 24.97 -38.49
C ASP A 177 32.08 24.23 -39.82
N GLN A 178 31.59 22.99 -39.94
CA GLN A 178 31.67 22.23 -41.18
C GLN A 178 30.93 22.93 -42.34
N LYS A 179 29.76 23.52 -42.06
CA LYS A 179 28.99 24.26 -43.06
C LYS A 179 29.73 25.53 -43.51
N ILE A 180 30.31 26.28 -42.57
CA ILE A 180 31.11 27.47 -42.87
C ILE A 180 32.31 27.11 -43.74
N LEU A 181 33.03 26.04 -43.40
CA LEU A 181 34.16 25.54 -44.19
C LEU A 181 33.76 25.14 -45.61
N LYS A 182 32.65 24.41 -45.76
CA LYS A 182 32.11 24.04 -47.09
C LYS A 182 31.76 25.27 -47.91
N GLN A 183 31.11 26.27 -47.32
CA GLN A 183 30.78 27.53 -47.99
C GLN A 183 32.02 28.32 -48.41
N GLY A 184 33.01 28.46 -47.50
CA GLY A 184 34.28 29.11 -47.80
C GLY A 184 35.03 28.42 -48.95
N MET A 185 35.07 27.08 -48.94
CA MET A 185 35.68 26.32 -50.03
C MET A 185 34.94 26.53 -51.36
N MET A 186 33.60 26.53 -51.38
CA MET A 186 32.85 26.84 -52.60
C MET A 186 33.11 28.26 -53.12
N ALA A 187 33.22 29.25 -52.22
CA ALA A 187 33.54 30.62 -52.60
C ALA A 187 34.94 30.73 -53.23
N LEU A 188 35.94 30.04 -52.66
CA LEU A 188 37.29 29.99 -53.21
C LEU A 188 37.32 29.32 -54.58
N VAL A 189 36.65 28.18 -54.75
CA VAL A 189 36.55 27.48 -56.05
C VAL A 189 35.92 28.39 -57.11
N SER A 190 34.84 29.08 -56.74
CA SER A 190 34.17 30.04 -57.63
C SER A 190 35.10 31.20 -58.01
N HIS A 191 35.87 31.72 -57.05
CA HIS A 191 36.85 32.78 -57.31
C HIS A 191 37.94 32.30 -58.27
N ILE A 192 38.50 31.09 -58.07
CA ILE A 192 39.54 30.52 -58.95
C ILE A 192 39.00 30.38 -60.38
N GLN A 193 37.85 29.74 -60.57
CA GLN A 193 37.25 29.58 -61.90
C GLN A 193 36.98 30.93 -62.58
N SER A 194 36.46 31.92 -61.83
CA SER A 194 36.24 33.27 -62.37
C SER A 194 37.56 34.00 -62.70
N SER A 195 38.64 33.72 -61.99
CA SER A 195 39.97 34.31 -62.25
C SER A 195 40.64 33.69 -63.48
N GLU A 196 40.52 32.37 -63.67
CA GLU A 196 40.99 31.67 -64.88
C GLU A 196 40.24 32.16 -66.12
N MET A 197 38.91 32.27 -66.04
CA MET A 197 38.10 32.84 -67.11
C MET A 197 38.52 34.28 -67.46
N ARG A 198 38.86 35.10 -66.46
CA ARG A 198 39.36 36.46 -66.69
C ARG A 198 40.73 36.47 -67.37
N GLN A 199 41.64 35.57 -67.00
CA GLN A 199 42.94 35.44 -67.67
C GLN A 199 42.77 35.05 -69.15
N VAL A 200 41.89 34.09 -69.45
CA VAL A 200 41.57 33.69 -70.83
C VAL A 200 41.01 34.87 -71.63
N LEU A 201 40.09 35.64 -71.06
CA LEU A 201 39.54 36.82 -71.70
C LEU A 201 40.59 37.92 -71.92
N GLN A 202 41.53 38.13 -70.99
CA GLN A 202 42.64 39.07 -71.16
C GLN A 202 43.57 38.67 -72.30
N VAL A 203 43.93 37.39 -72.40
CA VAL A 203 44.77 36.88 -73.50
C VAL A 203 44.07 37.05 -74.84
N LEU A 204 42.78 36.71 -74.92
CA LEU A 204 41.99 36.91 -76.14
C LEU A 204 41.88 38.39 -76.52
N TRP A 205 41.73 39.28 -75.54
CA TRP A 205 41.70 40.72 -75.77
C TRP A 205 43.06 41.25 -76.28
N MET A 206 44.18 40.78 -75.74
CA MET A 206 45.53 41.11 -76.25
C MET A 206 45.73 40.63 -77.69
N ILE A 207 45.30 39.40 -78.03
CA ILE A 207 45.38 38.86 -79.39
C ILE A 207 44.54 39.69 -80.37
N ALA A 208 43.31 40.04 -79.99
CA ALA A 208 42.41 40.88 -80.79
C ALA A 208 42.97 42.30 -80.98
N TRP A 209 43.57 42.88 -79.94
CA TRP A 209 44.26 44.16 -80.00
C TRP A 209 45.47 44.12 -80.93
N MET A 210 46.34 43.10 -80.80
CA MET A 210 47.50 42.92 -81.70
C MET A 210 47.11 42.70 -83.16
N SER A 211 45.97 42.04 -83.41
CA SER A 211 45.42 41.85 -84.76
C SER A 211 44.76 43.11 -85.34
N SER A 212 44.53 44.13 -84.50
CA SER A 212 43.98 45.44 -84.88
C SER A 212 45.05 46.53 -84.97
N ILE A 213 46.32 46.20 -84.70
CA ILE A 213 47.45 47.09 -84.97
C ILE A 213 47.71 47.00 -86.48
N PRO A 214 47.48 48.08 -87.27
CA PRO A 214 47.84 48.06 -88.68
C PRO A 214 49.36 47.93 -88.81
N ASP A 215 49.81 47.11 -89.75
CA ASP A 215 51.23 46.87 -90.05
C ASP A 215 51.96 48.17 -90.40
N ILE A 216 52.44 48.90 -89.39
CA ILE A 216 53.41 49.97 -89.58
C ILE A 216 54.77 49.30 -89.50
N TRP A 217 55.24 48.82 -90.66
CA TRP A 217 56.63 48.75 -91.13
C TRP A 217 56.75 47.71 -92.25
N PHE A 218 56.32 48.10 -93.46
CA PHE A 218 56.93 47.62 -94.70
C PHE A 218 57.16 48.83 -95.61
N MET A 219 58.18 49.62 -95.28
CA MET A 219 59.10 50.37 -96.17
C MET A 219 59.86 51.45 -95.40
#